data_AF-A0A8J2J6W7-F1
#
_entry.id   AF-A0A8J2J6W7-F1
#
_cell.length_a   1.000
_cell.length_b   1.000
_cell.length_c   1.000
_cell.angle_alpha   90.00
_cell.angle_beta   90.00
_cell.angle_gamma   90.00
#
_symmetry.space_group_name_H-M   'P 1'
#
loop_
_entity.id
_entity.type
_entity.pdbx_description
1 polymer ?
#
loop_
_entity_poly.entity_id
_entity_poly.type
_entity_poly.pdbx_seq_one_letter_code
_entity_poly.pdbx_strand_id
1 'polypeptide(L)' 'RRKHIYLVFEFIDHTLLDQLEQKTHGLDEETCRKYIFQIVRGLGFCHDNNVIHRDVKPENVLVSK' A
#
# COMPACT_ATOMS: atom_id res chain seq x y z
N ARG A 1 -26.66 -13.95 19.57
CA ARG A 1 -26.24 -14.04 18.15
C ARG A 1 -25.14 -13.00 17.93
N ARG A 2 -23.91 -13.38 17.59
CA ARG A 2 -22.84 -12.42 17.26
C ARG A 2 -23.13 -11.80 15.89
N LYS A 3 -23.11 -10.47 15.81
CA LYS A 3 -23.22 -9.75 14.53
C LYS A 3 -21.83 -9.72 13.91
N HIS A 4 -21.73 -10.11 12.63
CA HIS A 4 -20.51 -10.00 11.84
C HIS A 4 -20.54 -8.71 11.03
N ILE A 5 -19.41 -8.01 10.97
CA ILE A 5 -19.21 -6.82 10.14
C ILE A 5 -18.36 -7.24 8.96
N TYR A 6 -18.80 -6.86 7.76
CA TYR A 6 -18.08 -7.08 6.51
C TYR A 6 -17.76 -5.71 5.88
N LEU A 7 -16.55 -5.57 5.37
CA LEU A 7 -16.12 -4.40 4.59
C LEU A 7 -15.80 -4.90 3.18
N VAL A 8 -16.41 -4.28 2.16
CA VAL A 8 -16.23 -4.65 0.76
C VAL A 8 -15.48 -3.51 0.07
N PHE A 9 -14.34 -3.85 -0.55
CA PHE A 9 -13.47 -2.92 -1.27
C PHE A 9 -13.23 -3.43 -2.69
N GLU A 10 -12.62 -2.58 -3.53
CA GLU A 10 -12.06 -3.01 -4.81
C GLU A 10 -10.99 -4.09 -4.59
N PHE A 11 -10.94 -5.07 -5.50
CA PHE A 11 -9.93 -6.11 -5.49
C PHE A 11 -8.69 -5.66 -6.26
N ILE A 12 -7.53 -5.71 -5.61
CA ILE A 12 -6.21 -5.44 -6.20
C ILE A 12 -5.36 -6.70 -6.03
N ASP A 13 -4.80 -7.20 -7.13
CA ASP A 13 -4.16 -8.51 -7.23
C ASP A 13 -2.90 -8.67 -6.35
N HIS A 14 -2.19 -7.57 -6.07
CA HIS A 14 -0.85 -7.60 -5.48
C HIS A 14 -0.62 -6.51 -4.44
N THR A 15 0.31 -6.76 -3.55
CA THR A 15 0.89 -5.81 -2.60
C THR A 15 2.33 -5.46 -3.00
N LEU A 16 2.89 -4.41 -2.38
CA LEU A 16 4.31 -4.11 -2.51
C LEU A 16 5.18 -5.22 -1.90
N LEU A 17 4.71 -5.91 -0.86
CA LEU A 17 5.42 -7.06 -0.30
C LEU A 17 5.58 -8.17 -1.35
N ASP A 18 4.51 -8.53 -2.06
CA ASP A 18 4.54 -9.58 -3.09
C ASP A 18 5.60 -9.30 -4.17
N GLN A 19 5.77 -8.02 -4.53
CA GLN A 19 6.79 -7.61 -5.50
C GLN A 19 8.20 -7.64 -4.92
N LEU A 20 8.38 -7.28 -3.66
CA LEU A 20 9.68 -7.33 -2.99
C LEU A 20 10.16 -8.77 -2.81
N GLU A 21 9.26 -9.71 -2.49
CA GLU A 21 9.59 -11.13 -2.35
C GLU A 21 10.03 -11.77 -3.68
N GLN A 22 9.52 -11.28 -4.81
CA GLN A 22 9.94 -11.73 -6.14
C GLN A 22 11.32 -11.19 -6.57
N LYS A 23 11.89 -10.25 -5.82
CA LYS A 23 13.12 -9.53 -6.19
C LYS A 23 14.20 -9.72 -5.13
N THR A 24 15.06 -10.71 -5.35
CA THR A 24 16.15 -11.10 -4.43
C THR A 24 17.16 -9.97 -4.12
N HIS A 25 17.23 -8.94 -4.96
CA HIS A 25 18.13 -7.79 -4.79
C HIS A 25 17.37 -6.46 -4.59
N GLY A 26 16.08 -6.52 -4.27
CA GLY A 26 15.23 -5.34 -4.17
C GLY A 26 14.79 -4.80 -5.53
N LEU A 27 14.06 -3.68 -5.49
CA LEU A 27 13.55 -2.99 -6.66
C LEU A 27 14.61 -2.06 -7.25
N ASP A 28 14.56 -1.82 -8.56
CA ASP A 28 15.41 -0.81 -9.19
C ASP A 28 15.04 0.60 -8.69
N GLU A 29 15.97 1.54 -8.87
CA GLU A 29 15.82 2.90 -8.35
C GLU A 29 14.61 3.63 -8.95
N GLU A 30 14.30 3.40 -10.22
CA GLU A 30 13.18 4.06 -10.88
C GLU A 30 11.84 3.58 -10.30
N THR A 31 11.70 2.27 -10.11
CA THR A 31 10.54 1.67 -9.47
C THR A 31 10.40 2.10 -8.01
N CYS A 32 11.51 2.12 -7.25
CA CYS A 32 11.52 2.65 -5.88
C CYS A 32 10.99 4.09 -5.84
N ARG A 33 11.49 4.95 -6.73
CA ARG A 33 11.08 6.36 -6.80
C ARG A 33 9.58 6.49 -7.10
N LYS A 34 9.04 5.67 -8.01
CA LYS A 34 7.61 5.64 -8.35
C LYS A 34 6.75 5.24 -7.15
N TYR A 35 7.14 4.21 -6.40
CA TYR A 35 6.37 3.77 -5.23
C TYR A 35 6.45 4.78 -4.09
N ILE A 36 7.64 5.26 -3.75
CA ILE A 36 7.79 6.26 -2.67
C ILE A 36 6.99 7.53 -3.00
N PHE A 37 7.02 8.01 -4.25
CA PHE A 37 6.22 9.16 -4.66
C PHE A 37 4.72 8.95 -4.42
N GLN A 38 4.17 7.80 -4.84
CA GLN A 38 2.75 7.50 -4.68
C GLN A 38 2.35 7.30 -3.22
N ILE A 39 3.18 6.60 -2.43
CA ILE A 39 2.95 6.39 -0.99
C ILE A 39 2.93 7.72 -0.26
N VAL A 40 3.94 8.58 -0.46
CA VAL A 40 4.01 9.89 0.20
C VAL A 40 2.87 10.79 -0.25
N ARG A 41 2.46 10.75 -1.52
CA ARG A 41 1.30 11.49 -2.01
C ARG A 41 0.00 11.02 -1.33
N GLY A 42 -0.20 9.70 -1.18
CA GLY A 42 -1.36 9.13 -0.48
C GLY A 42 -1.37 9.49 1.00
N LEU A 43 -0.22 9.44 1.67
CA LEU A 43 -0.09 9.88 3.06
C LEU A 43 -0.32 11.39 3.20
N GLY A 44 0.15 12.20 2.25
CA GLY A 44 -0.13 13.63 2.19
C GLY A 44 -1.64 13.89 2.17
N PHE A 45 -2.39 13.20 1.31
CA PHE A 45 -3.85 13.27 1.30
C PHE A 45 -4.47 12.88 2.65
N CYS A 46 -4.01 11.80 3.29
CA CYS A 46 -4.50 11.43 4.62
C CYS A 46 -4.23 12.53 5.66
N HIS A 47 -3.01 13.08 5.68
CA HIS A 47 -2.60 14.09 6.64
C HIS A 47 -3.34 15.41 6.45
N ASP A 48 -3.59 15.84 5.22
CA ASP A 48 -4.42 17.02 4.91
C ASP A 48 -5.85 16.87 5.45
N ASN A 49 -6.32 15.63 5.62
CA ASN A 49 -7.62 15.28 6.20
C ASN A 49 -7.56 14.93 7.70
N ASN A 50 -6.46 15.25 8.39
CA ASN A 50 -6.22 14.93 9.80
C ASN A 50 -6.27 13.42 10.12
N VAL A 51 -5.97 12.56 9.14
CA VAL A 51 -5.92 11.11 9.31
C VAL A 51 -4.46 10.64 9.31
N ILE A 52 -4.06 9.94 10.38
CA ILE A 52 -2.77 9.24 10.43
C ILE A 52 -3.04 7.76 10.10
N HIS A 53 -2.39 7.22 9.06
CA HIS A 53 -2.58 5.82 8.66
C HIS A 53 -2.19 4.82 9.77
N ARG A 54 -1.12 5.12 10.52
CA ARG A 54 -0.58 4.34 11.66
C ARG A 54 -0.04 2.94 11.37
N ASP A 55 -0.33 2.33 10.23
CA ASP A 55 0.17 0.99 9.86
C ASP A 55 0.74 0.96 8.43
N VAL A 56 1.66 1.88 8.12
CA VAL A 56 2.31 1.94 6.80
C VAL A 56 3.43 0.91 6.74
N LYS A 57 3.26 -0.11 5.89
CA LYS A 57 4.19 -1.21 5.65
C LYS A 57 3.90 -1.85 4.28
N PRO A 58 4.84 -2.59 3.66
CA PRO A 58 4.67 -3.14 2.31
C PRO A 58 3.39 -3.97 2.10
N GLU A 59 2.91 -4.67 3.13
CA GLU A 59 1.70 -5.50 3.12
C GLU A 59 0.41 -4.69 2.92
N ASN A 60 0.43 -3.42 3.33
CA ASN A 60 -0.72 -2.52 3.25
C ASN A 60 -0.64 -1.56 2.05
N VAL A 61 0.35 -1.72 1.17
CA VAL A 61 0.46 -0.95 -0.07
C VAL A 61 0.02 -1.86 -1.22
N LEU A 62 -1.19 -1.62 -1.72
CA LEU A 62 -1.74 -2.38 -2.85
C LEU A 62 -1.18 -1.84 -4.17
N VAL A 63 -0.82 -2.73 -5.10
CA VAL A 63 -0.20 -2.42 -6.38
C VAL A 63 -1.00 -3.10 -7.50
N SER A 64 -1.54 -2.30 -8.43
CA SER A 64 -2.18 -2.81 -9.64
C SER A 64 -1.14 -3.17 -10.71
N LYS A 65 -1.56 -4.01 -11.68
CA LYS A 65 -0.80 -4.23 -12.93
C LYS A 65 -0.72 -2.97 -13.77
#